data_AF-A0A0D2J9C0-F1
#
_entry.id   AF-A0A0D2J9C0-F1
#
_cell.length_a   1.000
_cell.length_b   1.000
_cell.length_c   1.000
_cell.angle_alpha   90.00
_cell.angle_beta   90.00
_cell.angle_gamma   90.00
#
_symmetry.space_group_name_H-M   'P 1'
#
loop_
_entity.id
_entity.type
_entity.pdbx_description
1 polymer ?
#
loop_
_entity_poly.entity_id
_entity_poly.type
_entity_poly.pdbx_seq_one_letter_code
_entity_poly.pdbx_strand_id
1 'polypeptide(L)'
;MSGAAVNLILEKIASKDKDFRYMATSDLLSELGKDSFRVDPDLERRLCAAVAVQLEDVSGDISGLAVKCLGLLVRKVGEQNAIAAVNDLTSKVVSSKKESTRDIASIALKTVISEVPPGSKLAAPAAAAICDGMLKGVAANKDNTAVASDSLDILVEAATTFGPHVILELMEDPRPAIRKRALQCLAGLSSHLNDALLRDAAEALLAKLDGTAKKGKAAEARIYVQASCATWILLRRPSGVLLSNFGACAAGLGPGQEVQAELFTILPTAKDPTASLALDAIGGVSRATGHRLGAYLGRALPLVVAAYEGAGEGEADDELREHCLQALESFVQRSPADARAQLDSVLAVALEALRHDPNFADDMQDDGEGGGGGSDDDDDGGSEEYSDDEDVSWKVRRAAAKLVSAVVAAYPDALPEIYGRVAGDLVSRFREREESVKATVMAAYCELVRQVAAAASRHYARPDDPTSPLALLYKDVPSALKAAAQQLGGRDVKTRAAAFGVLRALGGAAPAEVAQQLGGLVPGGAPCAAIGPWS
;
A
#
# COMPACT_ATOMS: atom_id res chain seq x y z
N MET A 1 36.18 20.71 -34.50
CA MET A 1 36.05 22.03 -35.17
C MET A 1 36.72 23.10 -34.34
N SER A 2 37.09 24.25 -34.93
CA SER A 2 37.47 25.43 -34.16
C SER A 2 36.23 26.04 -33.48
N GLY A 3 36.36 26.60 -32.28
CA GLY A 3 35.25 27.26 -31.58
C GLY A 3 34.57 28.39 -32.37
N ALA A 4 35.23 28.92 -33.42
CA ALA A 4 34.66 29.91 -34.33
C ALA A 4 33.45 29.39 -35.12
N ALA A 5 33.48 28.14 -35.58
CA ALA A 5 32.37 27.55 -36.34
C ALA A 5 31.13 27.35 -35.45
N VAL A 6 31.32 26.95 -34.19
CA VAL A 6 30.25 26.82 -33.20
C VAL A 6 29.63 28.18 -32.87
N ASN A 7 30.43 29.24 -32.74
CA ASN A 7 29.90 30.59 -32.51
C ASN A 7 29.03 31.08 -33.69
N LEU A 8 29.42 30.78 -34.93
CA LEU A 8 28.60 31.12 -36.10
C LEU A 8 27.25 30.39 -36.11
N ILE A 9 27.25 29.12 -35.70
CA ILE A 9 26.02 28.34 -35.53
C ILE A 9 25.13 28.97 -34.45
N LEU A 10 25.69 29.34 -33.30
CA LEU A 10 24.95 29.98 -32.20
C LEU A 10 24.31 31.31 -32.61
N GLU A 11 25.00 32.12 -33.42
CA GLU A 11 24.45 33.37 -33.95
C GLU A 11 23.23 33.12 -34.84
N LYS A 12 23.31 32.12 -35.73
CA LYS A 12 22.21 31.77 -36.63
C LYS A 12 21.04 31.10 -35.90
N ILE A 13 21.29 30.34 -34.84
CA ILE A 13 20.25 29.74 -33.99
C ILE A 13 19.36 30.82 -33.35
N ALA A 14 19.92 31.99 -33.03
CA ALA A 14 19.16 33.12 -32.46
C ALA A 14 18.42 33.96 -33.53
N SER A 15 18.44 33.57 -34.80
CA SER A 15 17.82 34.32 -35.88
C SER A 15 16.29 34.36 -35.76
N LYS A 16 15.68 35.49 -36.15
CA LYS A 16 14.21 35.61 -36.23
C LYS A 16 13.62 34.74 -37.35
N ASP A 17 14.43 34.43 -38.35
CA ASP A 17 14.03 33.65 -39.52
C ASP A 17 14.05 32.14 -39.23
N LYS A 18 12.95 31.47 -39.57
CA LYS A 18 12.75 30.04 -39.32
C LYS A 18 13.80 29.18 -40.04
N ASP A 19 14.13 29.48 -41.29
CA ASP A 19 15.00 28.66 -42.11
C ASP A 19 16.45 28.76 -41.62
N PHE A 20 16.87 29.95 -41.18
CA PHE A 20 18.17 30.11 -40.53
C PHE A 20 18.27 29.31 -39.23
N ARG A 21 17.22 29.32 -38.39
CA ARG A 21 17.20 28.52 -37.15
C ARG A 21 17.20 27.02 -37.44
N TYR A 22 16.41 26.56 -38.42
CA TYR A 22 16.37 25.16 -38.83
C TYR A 22 17.73 24.68 -39.34
N MET A 23 18.32 25.40 -40.30
CA MET A 23 19.64 25.08 -40.85
C MET A 23 20.70 25.05 -39.74
N ALA A 24 20.72 26.06 -38.86
CA ALA A 24 21.71 26.12 -37.80
C ALA A 24 21.54 25.01 -36.76
N THR A 25 20.31 24.62 -36.44
CA THR A 25 20.04 23.49 -35.51
C THR A 25 20.42 22.14 -36.15
N SER A 26 20.19 21.98 -37.46
CA SER A 26 20.60 20.80 -38.22
C SER A 26 22.13 20.70 -38.37
N ASP A 27 22.80 21.83 -38.62
CA ASP A 27 24.26 21.93 -38.65
C ASP A 27 24.84 21.56 -37.28
N LEU A 28 24.24 22.10 -36.20
CA LEU A 28 24.64 21.75 -34.83
C LEU A 28 24.50 20.24 -34.57
N LEU A 29 23.39 19.62 -34.97
CA LEU A 29 23.18 18.18 -34.81
C LEU A 29 24.29 17.38 -35.51
N SER A 30 24.62 17.77 -36.73
CA SER A 30 25.66 17.12 -37.54
C SER A 30 27.04 17.26 -36.90
N GLU A 31 27.33 18.40 -36.27
CA GLU A 31 28.59 18.63 -35.54
C GLU A 31 28.66 17.86 -34.22
N LEU A 32 27.56 17.82 -33.46
CA LEU A 32 27.45 17.03 -32.23
C LEU A 32 27.56 15.53 -32.50
N GLY A 33 27.23 15.05 -33.70
CA GLY A 33 27.42 13.66 -34.12
C GLY A 33 28.88 13.25 -34.28
N LYS A 34 29.83 14.18 -34.37
CA LYS A 34 31.25 13.86 -34.61
C LYS A 34 31.99 13.53 -33.32
N ASP A 35 32.69 12.41 -33.25
CA ASP A 35 33.47 12.00 -32.06
C ASP A 35 34.58 13.00 -31.69
N SER A 36 35.06 13.78 -32.65
CA SER A 36 36.07 14.82 -32.45
C SER A 36 35.52 16.14 -31.89
N PHE A 37 34.22 16.23 -31.61
CA PHE A 37 33.60 17.43 -31.06
C PHE A 37 34.10 17.70 -29.63
N ARG A 38 34.69 18.88 -29.43
CA ARG A 38 35.21 19.39 -28.17
C ARG A 38 34.91 20.89 -28.12
N VAL A 39 34.47 21.38 -26.98
CA VAL A 39 34.20 22.80 -26.72
C VAL A 39 34.72 23.17 -25.34
N ASP A 40 35.04 24.44 -25.12
CA ASP A 40 35.41 24.95 -23.80
C ASP A 40 34.17 25.11 -22.90
N PRO A 41 34.33 25.17 -21.56
CA PRO A 41 33.21 25.26 -20.62
C PRO A 41 32.27 26.47 -20.83
N ASP A 42 32.76 27.58 -21.40
CA ASP A 42 31.93 28.76 -21.68
C ASP A 42 31.08 28.56 -22.93
N LEU A 43 31.62 27.88 -23.95
CA LEU A 43 30.85 27.43 -25.11
C LEU A 43 29.85 26.33 -24.73
N GLU A 44 30.20 25.38 -23.86
CA GLU A 44 29.26 24.36 -23.38
C GLU A 44 28.00 24.98 -22.77
N ARG A 45 28.16 25.92 -21.84
CA ARG A 45 27.03 26.59 -21.19
C ARG A 45 26.14 27.32 -22.20
N ARG A 46 26.76 28.02 -23.16
CA ARG A 46 26.02 28.73 -24.22
C ARG A 46 25.30 27.77 -25.17
N LEU A 47 25.90 26.63 -25.50
CA LEU A 47 25.27 25.58 -26.30
C LEU A 47 24.07 24.96 -25.59
N CYS A 48 24.21 24.59 -24.31
CA CYS A 48 23.10 24.07 -23.52
C CYS A 48 21.93 25.07 -23.47
N ALA A 49 22.23 26.35 -23.23
CA ALA A 49 21.22 27.41 -23.21
C ALA A 49 20.54 27.58 -24.59
N ALA A 50 21.30 27.57 -25.68
CA ALA A 50 20.77 27.69 -27.03
C ALA A 50 19.85 26.51 -27.39
N VAL A 51 20.27 25.28 -27.10
CA VAL A 51 19.43 24.09 -27.34
C VAL A 51 18.17 24.12 -26.48
N ALA A 52 18.25 24.56 -25.23
CA ALA A 52 17.09 24.72 -24.34
C ALA A 52 16.06 25.72 -24.90
N VAL A 53 16.52 26.81 -25.52
CA VAL A 53 15.62 27.76 -26.21
C VAL A 53 14.98 27.11 -27.44
N GLN A 54 15.74 26.34 -28.23
CA GLN A 54 15.22 25.69 -29.44
C GLN A 54 14.21 24.57 -29.17
N LEU A 55 14.24 23.94 -27.99
CA LEU A 55 13.19 23.01 -27.56
C LEU A 55 11.81 23.68 -27.46
N GLU A 56 11.77 24.99 -27.24
CA GLU A 56 10.55 25.78 -27.15
C GLU A 56 10.24 26.56 -28.44
N ASP A 57 10.89 26.20 -29.56
CA ASP A 57 10.62 26.84 -30.85
C ASP A 57 9.16 26.59 -31.28
N VAL A 58 8.58 27.60 -31.92
CA VAL A 58 7.22 27.55 -32.48
C VAL A 58 7.10 26.48 -33.56
N SER A 59 8.18 26.17 -34.27
CA SER A 59 8.25 25.14 -35.30
C SER A 59 8.58 23.78 -34.69
N GLY A 60 7.64 22.84 -34.77
CA GLY A 60 7.83 21.44 -34.34
C GLY A 60 9.04 20.74 -34.97
N ASP A 61 9.40 21.08 -36.21
CA ASP A 61 10.60 20.54 -36.86
C ASP A 61 11.90 20.95 -36.16
N ILE A 62 11.95 22.20 -35.66
CA ILE A 62 13.14 22.75 -35.00
C ILE A 62 13.24 22.17 -33.58
N SER A 63 12.12 22.13 -32.84
CA SER A 63 12.12 21.52 -31.50
C SER A 63 12.42 20.02 -31.55
N GLY A 64 11.95 19.30 -32.58
CA GLY A 64 12.32 17.92 -32.83
C GLY A 64 13.81 17.72 -33.15
N LEU A 65 14.46 18.65 -33.88
CA LEU A 65 15.91 18.65 -34.04
C LEU A 65 16.63 18.96 -32.72
N ALA A 66 16.11 19.90 -31.94
CA ALA A 66 16.69 20.29 -30.64
C ALA A 66 16.68 19.13 -29.64
N VAL A 67 15.64 18.28 -29.63
CA VAL A 67 15.59 17.03 -28.85
C VAL A 67 16.77 16.12 -29.19
N LYS A 68 17.04 15.91 -30.48
CA LYS A 68 18.17 15.08 -30.94
C LYS A 68 19.52 15.70 -30.58
N CYS A 69 19.65 17.03 -30.75
CA CYS A 69 20.84 17.77 -30.34
C CYS A 69 21.09 17.59 -28.84
N LEU A 70 20.06 17.69 -28.01
CA LEU A 70 20.20 17.52 -26.57
C LEU A 70 20.70 16.13 -26.19
N GLY A 71 20.14 15.07 -26.79
CA GLY A 71 20.57 13.69 -26.55
C GLY A 71 22.06 13.46 -26.81
N LEU A 72 22.60 14.05 -27.89
CA LEU A 72 24.04 13.99 -28.17
C LEU A 72 24.86 14.92 -27.28
N LEU A 73 24.31 16.10 -26.94
CA LEU A 73 25.00 17.12 -26.16
C LEU A 73 25.28 16.67 -24.73
N VAL A 74 24.31 16.02 -24.06
CA VAL A 74 24.48 15.53 -22.67
C VAL A 74 25.63 14.54 -22.51
N ARG A 75 26.02 13.84 -23.58
CA ARG A 75 27.16 12.91 -23.61
C ARG A 75 28.52 13.61 -23.77
N LYS A 76 28.51 14.89 -24.15
CA LYS A 76 29.71 15.65 -24.56
C LYS A 76 30.02 16.87 -23.70
N VAL A 77 29.13 17.24 -22.78
CA VAL A 77 29.32 18.34 -21.84
C VAL A 77 29.70 17.84 -20.45
N GLY A 78 30.18 18.74 -19.59
CA GLY A 78 30.43 18.43 -18.19
C GLY A 78 29.17 17.97 -17.43
N GLU A 79 29.36 17.12 -16.42
CA GLU A 79 28.28 16.54 -15.61
C GLU A 79 27.33 17.60 -15.03
N GLN A 80 27.87 18.72 -14.55
CA GLN A 80 27.06 19.83 -14.01
C GLN A 80 26.10 20.41 -15.05
N ASN A 81 26.54 20.57 -16.30
CA ASN A 81 25.72 21.12 -17.37
C ASN A 81 24.65 20.11 -17.82
N ALA A 82 24.99 18.82 -17.87
CA ALA A 82 24.03 17.76 -18.18
C ALA A 82 22.92 17.66 -17.12
N ILE A 83 23.29 17.70 -15.84
CA ILE A 83 22.33 17.67 -14.73
C ILE A 83 21.48 18.94 -14.66
N ALA A 84 22.02 20.10 -15.01
CA ALA A 84 21.22 21.32 -15.15
C ALA A 84 20.14 21.18 -16.23
N ALA A 85 20.47 20.59 -17.38
CA ALA A 85 19.50 20.33 -18.44
C ALA A 85 18.42 19.31 -18.02
N VAL A 86 18.79 18.24 -17.32
CA VAL A 86 17.85 17.27 -16.76
C VAL A 86 16.87 17.94 -15.79
N ASN A 87 17.37 18.78 -14.89
CA ASN A 87 16.51 19.51 -13.93
C ASN A 87 15.57 20.49 -14.62
N ASP A 88 16.04 21.22 -15.63
CA ASP A 88 15.20 22.14 -16.42
C ASP A 88 14.04 21.38 -17.10
N LEU A 89 14.33 20.29 -17.81
CA LEU A 89 13.32 19.45 -18.45
C LEU A 89 12.31 18.87 -17.44
N THR A 90 12.83 18.35 -16.34
CA THR A 90 12.02 17.78 -15.24
C THR A 90 11.06 18.83 -14.69
N SER A 91 11.52 20.07 -14.51
CA SER A 91 10.67 21.18 -14.07
C SER A 91 9.59 21.52 -15.11
N LYS A 92 9.92 21.50 -16.41
CA LYS A 92 8.99 21.82 -17.51
C LYS A 92 7.89 20.78 -17.65
N VAL A 93 8.21 19.49 -17.57
CA VAL A 93 7.21 18.39 -17.57
C VAL A 93 6.18 18.60 -16.47
N VAL A 94 6.65 18.98 -15.27
CA VAL A 94 5.83 19.02 -14.06
C VAL A 94 5.05 20.32 -13.87
N SER A 95 5.62 21.45 -14.28
CA SER A 95 5.10 22.78 -13.90
C SER A 95 4.67 23.65 -15.09
N SER A 96 4.97 23.25 -16.33
CA SER A 96 4.56 24.04 -17.48
C SER A 96 3.04 24.05 -17.64
N LYS A 97 2.49 25.25 -17.86
CA LYS A 97 1.06 25.45 -18.17
C LYS A 97 0.72 25.11 -19.62
N LYS A 98 1.71 25.09 -20.51
CA LYS A 98 1.52 24.80 -21.94
C LYS A 98 1.71 23.31 -22.17
N GLU A 99 0.69 22.66 -22.69
CA GLU A 99 0.70 21.23 -23.01
C GLU A 99 1.81 20.87 -23.99
N SER A 100 1.93 21.61 -25.10
CA SER A 100 3.01 21.41 -26.08
C SER A 100 4.42 21.51 -25.50
N THR A 101 4.63 22.35 -24.49
CA THR A 101 5.92 22.46 -23.79
C THR A 101 6.17 21.27 -22.85
N ARG A 102 5.13 20.71 -22.23
CA ARG A 102 5.26 19.48 -21.44
C ARG A 102 5.58 18.29 -22.34
N ASP A 103 4.89 18.17 -23.48
CA ASP A 103 5.08 17.07 -24.42
C ASP A 103 6.51 17.03 -24.96
N ILE A 104 7.03 18.18 -25.42
CA ILE A 104 8.39 18.25 -25.93
C ILE A 104 9.43 18.02 -24.81
N ALA A 105 9.17 18.52 -23.59
CA ALA A 105 10.06 18.29 -22.46
C ALA A 105 10.08 16.82 -22.03
N SER A 106 8.94 16.14 -22.08
CA SER A 106 8.81 14.70 -21.81
C SER A 106 9.60 13.90 -22.84
N ILE A 107 9.41 14.18 -24.13
CA ILE A 107 10.16 13.53 -25.22
C ILE A 107 11.67 13.80 -25.09
N ALA A 108 12.07 15.05 -24.79
CA ALA A 108 13.47 15.41 -24.58
C ALA A 108 14.09 14.67 -23.40
N LEU A 109 13.36 14.54 -22.29
CA LEU A 109 13.86 13.88 -21.08
C LEU A 109 14.04 12.38 -21.31
N LYS A 110 13.10 11.73 -22.00
CA LYS A 110 13.21 10.33 -22.43
C LYS A 110 14.36 10.09 -23.40
N THR A 111 14.57 11.01 -24.33
CA THR A 111 15.73 10.99 -25.23
C THR A 111 17.04 11.11 -24.46
N VAL A 112 17.10 11.97 -23.44
CA VAL A 112 18.27 12.07 -22.55
C VAL A 112 18.48 10.77 -21.77
N ILE A 113 17.42 10.18 -21.23
CA ILE A 113 17.48 8.90 -20.49
C ILE A 113 18.12 7.82 -21.37
N SER A 114 17.60 7.62 -22.58
CA SER A 114 18.07 6.59 -23.52
C SER A 114 19.50 6.81 -24.04
N GLU A 115 19.98 8.05 -24.09
CA GLU A 115 21.34 8.39 -24.53
C GLU A 115 22.41 8.29 -23.43
N VAL A 116 22.02 8.28 -22.15
CA VAL A 116 22.96 8.16 -21.03
C VAL A 116 23.34 6.67 -20.84
N PRO A 117 24.61 6.28 -21.05
CA PRO A 117 25.00 4.88 -20.94
C PRO A 117 24.85 4.35 -19.51
N PRO A 118 24.31 3.12 -19.32
CA PRO A 118 24.25 2.48 -18.01
C PRO A 118 25.67 2.37 -17.40
N GLY A 119 25.82 2.74 -16.13
CA GLY A 119 27.12 2.72 -15.43
C GLY A 119 28.06 3.90 -15.74
N SER A 120 27.64 4.88 -16.54
CA SER A 120 28.39 6.13 -16.69
C SER A 120 28.35 6.96 -15.40
N LYS A 121 29.33 7.85 -15.20
CA LYS A 121 29.35 8.78 -14.05
C LYS A 121 28.11 9.68 -13.98
N LEU A 122 27.45 9.90 -15.13
CA LEU A 122 26.23 10.70 -15.24
C LEU A 122 24.96 9.91 -14.88
N ALA A 123 24.96 8.57 -14.97
CA ALA A 123 23.76 7.74 -14.82
C ALA A 123 23.10 7.90 -13.44
N ALA A 124 23.86 7.72 -12.36
CA ALA A 124 23.32 7.83 -11.00
C ALA A 124 22.84 9.26 -10.67
N PRO A 125 23.62 10.34 -10.93
CA PRO A 125 23.15 11.71 -10.73
C PRO A 125 21.92 12.09 -11.58
N ALA A 126 21.85 11.63 -12.84
CA ALA A 126 20.72 11.91 -13.72
C ALA A 126 19.45 11.20 -13.24
N ALA A 127 19.55 9.91 -12.92
CA ALA A 127 18.43 9.16 -12.36
C ALA A 127 17.93 9.78 -11.06
N ALA A 128 18.83 10.21 -10.16
CA ALA A 128 18.45 10.89 -8.92
C ALA A 128 17.65 12.17 -9.18
N ALA A 129 18.11 13.01 -10.11
CA ALA A 129 17.42 14.25 -10.49
C ALA A 129 16.04 13.99 -11.12
N ILE A 130 15.96 13.02 -12.03
CA ILE A 130 14.71 12.62 -12.70
C ILE A 130 13.72 12.09 -11.67
N CYS A 131 14.16 11.14 -10.82
CA CYS A 131 13.31 10.56 -9.80
C CYS A 131 12.77 11.63 -8.85
N ASP A 132 13.64 12.45 -8.26
CA ASP A 132 13.21 13.49 -7.31
C ASP A 132 12.20 14.46 -7.93
N GLY A 133 12.45 14.95 -9.14
CA GLY A 133 11.56 15.93 -9.75
C GLY A 133 10.25 15.36 -10.30
N MET A 134 10.25 14.18 -10.93
CA MET A 134 9.01 13.51 -11.36
C MET A 134 8.12 13.20 -10.16
N LEU A 135 8.70 12.73 -9.07
CA LEU A 135 7.96 12.37 -7.85
C LEU A 135 7.47 13.60 -7.09
N LYS A 136 8.20 14.72 -7.09
CA LYS A 136 7.68 16.03 -6.67
C LYS A 136 6.49 16.44 -7.54
N GLY A 137 6.55 16.19 -8.84
CA GLY A 137 5.50 16.54 -9.76
C GLY A 137 4.20 15.79 -9.58
N VAL A 138 4.28 14.47 -9.40
CA VAL A 138 3.12 13.63 -9.06
C VAL A 138 2.47 14.10 -7.76
N ALA A 139 3.28 14.42 -6.74
CA ALA A 139 2.77 14.87 -5.45
C ALA A 139 2.08 16.26 -5.52
N ALA A 140 2.59 17.15 -6.36
CA ALA A 140 2.05 18.51 -6.51
C ALA A 140 0.83 18.59 -7.46
N ASN A 141 0.66 17.61 -8.34
CA ASN A 141 -0.36 17.62 -9.41
C ASN A 141 -1.35 16.45 -9.28
N LYS A 142 -1.85 16.19 -8.07
CA LYS A 142 -2.72 15.02 -7.76
C LYS A 142 -3.96 14.91 -8.65
N ASP A 143 -4.55 16.04 -9.01
CA ASP A 143 -5.78 16.10 -9.82
C ASP A 143 -5.52 16.19 -11.33
N ASN A 144 -4.26 16.40 -11.74
CA ASN A 144 -3.88 16.51 -13.14
C ASN A 144 -3.34 15.16 -13.64
N THR A 145 -4.26 14.30 -14.06
CA THR A 145 -3.98 12.93 -14.49
C THR A 145 -2.98 12.86 -15.66
N ALA A 146 -2.93 13.88 -16.52
CA ALA A 146 -1.95 13.96 -17.61
C ALA A 146 -0.52 14.09 -17.08
N VAL A 147 -0.25 15.06 -16.20
CA VAL A 147 1.09 15.26 -15.61
C VAL A 147 1.52 14.04 -14.78
N ALA A 148 0.58 13.47 -14.03
CA ALA A 148 0.84 12.27 -13.25
C ALA A 148 1.20 11.08 -14.16
N SER A 149 0.47 10.88 -15.26
CA SER A 149 0.75 9.82 -16.24
C SER A 149 2.11 10.00 -16.89
N ASP A 150 2.43 11.20 -17.39
CA ASP A 150 3.72 11.48 -18.04
C ASP A 150 4.90 11.29 -17.08
N SER A 151 4.73 11.75 -15.84
CA SER A 151 5.78 11.60 -14.81
C SER A 151 6.04 10.14 -14.47
N LEU A 152 5.00 9.31 -14.40
CA LEU A 152 5.14 7.88 -14.18
C LEU A 152 5.81 7.18 -15.37
N ASP A 153 5.45 7.55 -16.60
CA ASP A 153 6.04 6.98 -17.81
C ASP A 153 7.55 7.28 -17.91
N ILE A 154 7.96 8.51 -17.56
CA ILE A 154 9.38 8.90 -17.48
C ILE A 154 10.12 8.09 -16.40
N LEU A 155 9.49 7.86 -15.24
CA LEU A 155 10.06 7.04 -14.18
C LEU A 155 10.27 5.58 -14.62
N VAL A 156 9.33 5.03 -15.41
CA VAL A 156 9.47 3.70 -16.01
C VAL A 156 10.67 3.64 -16.94
N GLU A 157 10.80 4.61 -17.83
CA GLU A 157 11.91 4.65 -18.78
C GLU A 157 13.28 4.85 -18.10
N ALA A 158 13.33 5.67 -17.04
CA ALA A 158 14.52 5.82 -16.23
C ALA A 158 14.91 4.52 -15.52
N ALA A 159 13.93 3.77 -15.00
CA ALA A 159 14.17 2.50 -14.32
C ALA A 159 14.65 1.39 -15.26
N THR A 160 14.08 1.32 -16.46
CA THR A 160 14.50 0.34 -17.47
C THR A 160 15.90 0.64 -17.99
N THR A 161 16.26 1.92 -18.10
CA THR A 161 17.54 2.35 -18.69
C THR A 161 18.69 2.34 -17.69
N PHE A 162 18.48 2.91 -16.49
CA PHE A 162 19.52 2.97 -15.46
C PHE A 162 19.54 1.75 -14.55
N GLY A 163 18.53 0.89 -14.65
CA GLY A 163 18.33 -0.28 -13.81
C GLY A 163 17.65 0.06 -12.47
N PRO A 164 16.98 -0.92 -11.85
CA PRO A 164 16.34 -0.72 -10.55
C PRO A 164 17.36 -0.40 -9.45
N HIS A 165 18.64 -0.72 -9.65
CA HIS A 165 19.71 -0.49 -8.69
C HIS A 165 19.90 0.99 -8.35
N VAL A 166 19.70 1.89 -9.32
CA VAL A 166 19.79 3.32 -9.06
C VAL A 166 18.60 3.82 -8.24
N ILE A 167 17.42 3.21 -8.41
CA ILE A 167 16.26 3.44 -7.53
C ILE A 167 16.52 2.86 -6.13
N LEU A 168 17.22 1.73 -6.03
CA LEU A 168 17.64 1.13 -4.75
C LEU A 168 18.69 1.97 -4.01
N GLU A 169 19.57 2.69 -4.71
CA GLU A 169 20.51 3.67 -4.14
C GLU A 169 19.76 4.89 -3.58
N LEU A 170 18.70 5.35 -4.26
CA LEU A 170 17.83 6.43 -3.77
C LEU A 170 17.04 6.05 -2.50
N MET A 171 16.93 4.75 -2.21
CA MET A 171 16.40 4.28 -0.92
C MET A 171 17.39 4.45 0.24
N GLU A 172 18.66 4.76 -0.04
CA GLU A 172 19.68 5.07 0.98
C GLU A 172 19.91 6.58 1.13
N ASP A 173 19.20 7.42 0.35
CA ASP A 173 19.30 8.87 0.47
C ASP A 173 18.91 9.30 1.90
N PRO A 174 19.63 10.23 2.55
CA PRO A 174 19.34 10.65 3.93
C PRO A 174 17.94 11.26 4.12
N ARG A 175 17.27 11.69 3.04
CA ARG A 175 15.97 12.36 3.09
C ARG A 175 14.79 11.38 2.97
N PRO A 176 13.89 11.31 3.98
CA PRO A 176 12.70 10.42 3.99
C PRO A 176 11.78 10.54 2.78
N ALA A 177 11.61 11.76 2.26
CA ALA A 177 10.72 12.02 1.14
C ALA A 177 11.23 11.40 -0.17
N ILE A 178 12.55 11.45 -0.42
CA ILE A 178 13.18 10.89 -1.63
C ILE A 178 13.12 9.39 -1.57
N ARG A 179 13.45 8.86 -0.40
CA ARG A 179 13.27 7.47 -0.06
C ARG A 179 11.81 7.02 -0.40
N LYS A 180 10.78 7.71 0.12
CA LYS A 180 9.37 7.23 0.03
C LYS A 180 8.90 7.20 -1.42
N ARG A 181 9.45 8.10 -2.21
CA ARG A 181 9.19 8.25 -3.62
C ARG A 181 9.93 7.22 -4.48
N ALA A 182 11.21 6.98 -4.23
CA ALA A 182 11.98 5.91 -4.90
C ALA A 182 11.29 4.55 -4.73
N LEU A 183 10.70 4.37 -3.57
CA LEU A 183 9.94 3.20 -3.21
C LEU A 183 8.58 3.07 -3.89
N GLN A 184 7.79 4.14 -3.92
CA GLN A 184 6.55 4.21 -4.70
C GLN A 184 6.82 3.96 -6.19
N CYS A 185 7.97 4.42 -6.68
CA CYS A 185 8.46 4.12 -8.01
C CYS A 185 8.73 2.62 -8.16
N LEU A 186 9.53 2.00 -7.29
CA LEU A 186 9.82 0.56 -7.34
C LEU A 186 8.56 -0.31 -7.23
N ALA A 187 7.61 0.10 -6.39
CA ALA A 187 6.28 -0.50 -6.27
C ALA A 187 5.49 -0.43 -7.58
N GLY A 188 5.40 0.75 -8.19
CA GLY A 188 4.69 0.95 -9.47
C GLY A 188 5.36 0.25 -10.65
N LEU A 189 6.68 0.05 -10.59
CA LEU A 189 7.45 -0.62 -11.63
C LEU A 189 7.37 -2.13 -11.57
N SER A 190 7.08 -2.71 -10.41
CA SER A 190 7.18 -4.15 -10.18
C SER A 190 6.32 -5.01 -11.11
N SER A 191 5.16 -4.52 -11.59
CA SER A 191 4.35 -5.19 -12.64
C SER A 191 5.01 -5.21 -14.02
N HIS A 192 5.95 -4.29 -14.27
CA HIS A 192 6.63 -4.08 -15.55
C HIS A 192 8.07 -4.64 -15.55
N LEU A 193 8.61 -5.01 -14.38
CA LEU A 193 9.92 -5.65 -14.27
C LEU A 193 9.87 -7.13 -14.70
N ASN A 194 10.87 -7.54 -15.49
CA ASN A 194 11.10 -8.94 -15.82
C ASN A 194 11.56 -9.74 -14.58
N ASP A 195 11.55 -11.08 -14.66
CA ASP A 195 11.82 -11.95 -13.49
C ASP A 195 13.21 -11.74 -12.87
N ALA A 196 14.20 -11.40 -13.69
CA ALA A 196 15.57 -11.18 -13.23
C ALA A 196 15.67 -9.86 -12.43
N LEU A 197 15.16 -8.76 -12.98
CA LEU A 197 15.18 -7.45 -12.32
C LEU A 197 14.30 -7.42 -11.06
N LEU A 198 13.19 -8.14 -11.07
CA LEU A 198 12.33 -8.31 -9.90
C LEU A 198 13.03 -9.13 -8.81
N ARG A 199 13.74 -10.19 -9.18
CA ARG A 199 14.56 -10.99 -8.27
C ARG A 199 15.65 -10.15 -7.64
N ASP A 200 16.41 -9.40 -8.43
CA ASP A 200 17.50 -8.58 -7.91
C ASP A 200 16.97 -7.50 -6.95
N ALA A 201 15.82 -6.90 -7.27
CA ALA A 201 15.13 -5.96 -6.38
C ALA A 201 14.66 -6.65 -5.08
N ALA A 202 14.05 -7.83 -5.17
CA ALA A 202 13.58 -8.59 -4.01
C ALA A 202 14.73 -9.07 -3.11
N GLU A 203 15.82 -9.59 -3.69
CA GLU A 203 17.01 -10.03 -2.95
C GLU A 203 17.71 -8.87 -2.25
N ALA A 204 17.86 -7.73 -2.93
CA ALA A 204 18.43 -6.52 -2.33
C ALA A 204 17.57 -6.03 -1.16
N LEU A 205 16.24 -6.06 -1.28
CA LEU A 205 15.32 -5.67 -0.21
C LEU A 205 15.39 -6.64 0.99
N LEU A 206 15.41 -7.95 0.74
CA LEU A 206 15.52 -8.98 1.78
C LEU A 206 16.88 -8.97 2.49
N ALA A 207 17.96 -8.74 1.76
CA ALA A 207 19.30 -8.61 2.35
C ALA A 207 19.38 -7.38 3.26
N LYS A 208 18.72 -6.28 2.89
CA LYS A 208 18.61 -5.08 3.73
C LYS A 208 17.78 -5.35 4.99
N LEU A 209 16.66 -6.06 4.86
CA LEU A 209 15.78 -6.48 5.96
C LEU A 209 16.47 -7.44 6.96
N ASP A 210 17.26 -8.40 6.47
CA ASP A 210 18.05 -9.32 7.30
C ASP A 210 19.24 -8.61 7.97
N GLY A 211 19.88 -7.67 7.26
CA GLY A 211 21.00 -6.88 7.78
C GLY A 211 20.63 -5.94 8.92
N THR A 212 19.39 -5.44 8.96
CA THR A 212 18.86 -4.63 10.07
C THR A 212 18.40 -5.48 11.24
N ALA A 213 17.81 -6.65 10.99
CA ALA A 213 17.47 -7.62 12.04
C ALA A 213 18.69 -8.08 12.85
N LYS A 214 19.82 -8.36 12.18
CA LYS A 214 21.05 -8.90 12.82
C LYS A 214 21.83 -7.91 13.70
N LYS A 215 21.61 -6.60 13.57
CA LYS A 215 22.37 -5.57 14.31
C LYS A 215 21.82 -5.25 15.71
N GLY A 216 20.82 -6.00 16.19
CA GLY A 216 20.25 -5.79 17.53
C GLY A 216 19.50 -4.46 17.68
N LYS A 217 19.11 -3.85 16.57
CA LYS A 217 18.28 -2.64 16.53
C LYS A 217 16.86 -3.05 16.20
N ALA A 218 16.15 -3.62 17.17
CA ALA A 218 14.78 -4.10 17.00
C ALA A 218 13.87 -3.03 16.37
N ALA A 219 14.00 -1.76 16.80
CA ALA A 219 13.36 -0.58 16.20
C ALA A 219 13.59 -0.43 14.68
N GLU A 220 14.75 -0.83 14.13
CA GLU A 220 15.01 -0.78 12.69
C GLU A 220 14.41 -2.00 11.96
N ALA A 221 14.43 -3.20 12.55
CA ALA A 221 13.92 -4.46 11.97
C ALA A 221 12.38 -4.49 11.81
N ARG A 222 11.68 -3.84 12.74
CA ARG A 222 10.22 -3.63 12.82
C ARG A 222 9.66 -2.93 11.61
N ILE A 223 10.38 -1.91 11.23
CA ILE A 223 10.07 -1.10 10.08
C ILE A 223 10.53 -1.81 8.80
N TYR A 224 10.81 -3.12 8.78
CA TYR A 224 10.89 -3.90 7.54
C TYR A 224 9.72 -4.86 7.33
N VAL A 225 8.72 -4.76 8.20
CA VAL A 225 7.55 -5.64 8.23
C VAL A 225 6.23 -4.90 7.95
N GLN A 226 6.16 -3.61 8.28
CA GLN A 226 4.97 -2.77 8.22
C GLN A 226 4.34 -2.44 6.82
N ALA A 227 5.09 -2.13 5.79
CA ALA A 227 4.54 -1.54 4.55
C ALA A 227 4.43 -2.55 3.40
N SER A 228 4.56 -3.84 3.75
CA SER A 228 4.06 -5.00 3.02
C SER A 228 2.53 -4.95 2.78
N CYS A 229 1.85 -4.00 3.43
CA CYS A 229 0.50 -4.15 3.97
C CYS A 229 -0.53 -3.13 3.50
N ALA A 230 -0.14 -1.86 3.41
CA ALA A 230 -0.93 -0.70 2.97
C ALA A 230 -1.38 -0.77 1.50
N THR A 231 -1.39 -1.97 0.96
CA THR A 231 -0.99 -2.24 -0.39
C THR A 231 -1.80 -3.38 -0.96
N TRP A 232 -2.26 -4.29 -0.12
CA TRP A 232 -3.42 -5.13 -0.40
C TRP A 232 -4.78 -4.43 -0.34
N ILE A 233 -4.90 -3.31 0.39
CA ILE A 233 -6.19 -2.63 0.58
C ILE A 233 -6.72 -1.99 -0.73
N LEU A 234 -5.86 -1.72 -1.71
CA LEU A 234 -6.25 -1.11 -3.00
C LEU A 234 -6.45 -2.09 -4.17
N LEU A 235 -6.26 -3.41 -3.96
CA LEU A 235 -6.44 -4.41 -5.02
C LEU A 235 -7.83 -5.03 -5.12
N ARG A 236 -8.83 -4.48 -4.43
CA ARG A 236 -10.22 -4.85 -4.68
C ARG A 236 -10.82 -4.09 -5.88
N ARG A 237 -10.26 -4.31 -7.07
CA ARG A 237 -11.02 -4.24 -8.33
C ARG A 237 -10.51 -5.33 -9.29
N PRO A 238 -11.29 -6.39 -9.54
CA PRO A 238 -10.94 -7.35 -10.57
C PRO A 238 -11.06 -6.67 -11.94
N SER A 239 -9.96 -6.61 -12.67
CA SER A 239 -10.00 -6.40 -14.12
C SER A 239 -10.40 -7.74 -14.76
N GLY A 240 -11.68 -7.87 -15.09
CA GLY A 240 -12.24 -9.03 -15.77
C GLY A 240 -13.66 -8.74 -16.26
N VAL A 241 -13.80 -8.64 -17.58
CA VAL A 241 -14.96 -8.23 -18.36
C VAL A 241 -16.24 -9.03 -18.07
N LEU A 242 -17.39 -8.34 -18.06
CA LEU A 242 -18.78 -8.81 -18.25
C LEU A 242 -19.21 -10.10 -17.53
N LEU A 243 -19.92 -9.95 -16.41
CA LEU A 243 -21.12 -10.74 -16.14
C LEU A 243 -22.24 -9.80 -15.66
N SER A 244 -23.18 -9.60 -16.56
CA SER A 244 -24.51 -9.05 -16.38
C SER A 244 -25.20 -9.59 -15.12
N ASN A 245 -25.46 -8.73 -14.13
CA ASN A 245 -26.66 -8.69 -13.27
C ASN A 245 -26.46 -7.84 -12.00
N PHE A 246 -26.08 -6.57 -12.18
CA PHE A 246 -26.34 -5.51 -11.18
C PHE A 246 -27.15 -4.40 -11.84
N GLY A 247 -28.28 -4.80 -12.43
CA GLY A 247 -29.42 -3.92 -12.59
C GLY A 247 -30.19 -3.89 -11.27
N ALA A 248 -30.59 -2.70 -10.87
CA ALA A 248 -31.44 -2.37 -9.72
C ALA A 248 -30.77 -2.46 -8.34
N CYS A 249 -30.09 -1.37 -7.95
CA CYS A 249 -30.41 -0.59 -6.75
C CYS A 249 -29.35 0.51 -6.55
N ALA A 250 -29.32 1.47 -7.46
CA ALA A 250 -28.92 2.83 -7.13
C ALA A 250 -30.21 3.62 -6.97
N ALA A 251 -30.59 3.95 -5.73
CA ALA A 251 -31.56 5.01 -5.47
C ALA A 251 -31.35 5.54 -4.05
N GLY A 252 -30.70 6.70 -3.97
CA GLY A 252 -30.65 7.52 -2.76
C GLY A 252 -29.26 7.62 -2.16
N LEU A 253 -28.46 8.57 -2.66
CA LEU A 253 -27.71 9.56 -1.89
C LEU A 253 -27.04 10.52 -2.89
N GLY A 254 -27.22 11.82 -2.63
CA GLY A 254 -26.99 12.92 -3.58
C GLY A 254 -25.52 13.28 -3.85
N PRO A 255 -25.29 14.28 -4.72
CA PRO A 255 -23.96 14.68 -5.15
C PRO A 255 -23.34 15.71 -4.18
N GLY A 256 -22.06 15.52 -3.86
CA GLY A 256 -21.18 16.56 -3.35
C GLY A 256 -21.08 16.66 -1.83
N GLN A 257 -19.95 16.22 -1.29
CA GLN A 257 -19.08 17.03 -0.41
C GLN A 257 -17.77 16.26 -0.12
N GLU A 258 -16.69 16.78 -0.69
CA GLU A 258 -15.34 16.90 -0.11
C GLU A 258 -14.85 15.80 0.84
N VAL A 259 -14.15 14.79 0.30
CA VAL A 259 -13.27 13.90 1.10
C VAL A 259 -11.94 13.68 0.35
N GLN A 260 -11.22 14.77 0.06
CA GLN A 260 -9.85 14.70 -0.46
C GLN A 260 -8.86 15.61 0.28
N ALA A 261 -9.24 16.21 1.41
CA ALA A 261 -8.38 17.17 2.12
C ALA A 261 -7.71 16.66 3.42
N GLU A 262 -8.04 15.47 3.95
CA GLU A 262 -7.45 15.01 5.23
C GLU A 262 -6.40 13.88 5.11
N LEU A 263 -5.79 13.71 3.94
CA LEU A 263 -4.78 12.66 3.71
C LEU A 263 -3.32 13.15 3.77
N PHE A 264 -3.07 14.36 4.29
CA PHE A 264 -1.71 14.96 4.27
C PHE A 264 -1.24 15.63 5.57
N THR A 265 -1.91 15.36 6.67
CA THR A 265 -1.48 15.71 8.03
C THR A 265 -1.77 14.45 8.84
N ILE A 266 -0.82 13.54 9.02
CA ILE A 266 0.07 13.51 10.18
C ILE A 266 1.35 12.73 9.80
N LEU A 267 2.50 13.39 9.98
CA LEU A 267 3.85 12.84 10.11
C LEU A 267 4.67 14.03 10.63
N PRO A 268 5.13 14.01 11.88
CA PRO A 268 6.29 13.19 12.27
C PRO A 268 6.21 12.61 13.71
N THR A 269 6.93 11.54 14.05
CA THR A 269 8.20 11.67 14.80
C THR A 269 9.08 10.40 14.72
N ALA A 270 10.39 10.62 14.75
CA ALA A 270 11.49 9.78 14.25
C ALA A 270 11.85 8.56 15.16
N LYS A 271 12.58 7.51 14.73
CA LYS A 271 13.94 7.53 14.13
C LYS A 271 14.36 6.20 13.45
N ASP A 272 13.84 5.88 12.26
CA ASP A 272 14.63 5.44 11.09
C ASP A 272 13.74 5.39 9.85
N PRO A 273 13.77 6.43 8.99
CA PRO A 273 12.83 6.56 7.90
C PRO A 273 13.29 5.78 6.65
N THR A 274 14.28 4.90 6.75
CA THR A 274 14.79 4.02 5.68
C THR A 274 13.98 2.74 5.57
N ALA A 275 13.38 2.33 6.68
CA ALA A 275 12.74 1.05 6.80
C ALA A 275 11.24 1.15 6.44
N SER A 276 10.55 2.25 6.81
CA SER A 276 9.13 2.49 6.43
C SER A 276 9.01 2.52 4.91
N LEU A 277 10.09 2.98 4.32
CA LEU A 277 10.44 2.77 2.94
C LEU A 277 10.51 1.33 2.53
N ALA A 278 11.57 0.57 2.87
CA ALA A 278 11.89 -0.71 2.23
C ALA A 278 10.68 -1.65 2.16
N LEU A 279 9.82 -1.49 3.14
CA LEU A 279 8.50 -2.02 3.17
C LEU A 279 7.44 -1.56 2.18
N ASP A 280 7.17 -0.26 1.93
CA ASP A 280 6.16 0.08 0.90
C ASP A 280 6.65 -0.39 -0.48
N ALA A 281 7.96 -0.68 -0.65
CA ALA A 281 8.47 -1.41 -1.82
C ALA A 281 8.16 -2.88 -1.76
N ILE A 282 8.48 -3.60 -0.67
CA ILE A 282 8.21 -5.05 -0.56
C ILE A 282 6.71 -5.31 -0.72
N GLY A 283 5.87 -4.50 -0.07
CA GLY A 283 4.44 -4.51 -0.30
C GLY A 283 4.13 -4.19 -1.76
N GLY A 284 4.68 -3.09 -2.29
CA GLY A 284 4.46 -2.65 -3.66
C GLY A 284 4.75 -3.72 -4.71
N VAL A 285 5.82 -4.47 -4.48
CA VAL A 285 6.31 -5.59 -5.28
C VAL A 285 5.41 -6.82 -5.09
N SER A 286 5.04 -7.16 -3.86
CA SER A 286 4.07 -8.23 -3.56
C SER A 286 2.68 -7.97 -4.17
N ARG A 287 2.22 -6.71 -4.15
CA ARG A 287 1.00 -6.18 -4.80
C ARG A 287 0.93 -6.58 -6.26
N ALA A 288 2.01 -6.32 -6.98
CA ALA A 288 2.01 -6.40 -8.43
C ALA A 288 2.45 -7.78 -8.94
N THR A 289 3.13 -8.59 -8.12
CA THR A 289 3.82 -9.81 -8.57
C THR A 289 3.71 -11.02 -7.62
N GLY A 290 2.67 -11.11 -6.77
CA GLY A 290 2.51 -12.14 -5.74
C GLY A 290 2.84 -13.59 -6.12
N HIS A 291 2.42 -14.07 -7.30
CA HIS A 291 2.73 -15.43 -7.77
C HIS A 291 4.23 -15.65 -8.09
N ARG A 292 4.96 -14.59 -8.44
CA ARG A 292 6.40 -14.62 -8.81
C ARG A 292 7.30 -14.54 -7.58
N LEU A 293 6.74 -14.23 -6.41
CA LEU A 293 7.49 -13.99 -5.17
C LEU A 293 7.33 -15.10 -4.13
N GLY A 294 6.53 -16.14 -4.39
CA GLY A 294 6.31 -17.26 -3.46
C GLY A 294 7.61 -17.89 -2.93
N ALA A 295 8.62 -18.01 -3.79
CA ALA A 295 9.94 -18.54 -3.45
C ALA A 295 10.69 -17.77 -2.35
N TYR A 296 10.35 -16.51 -2.11
CA TYR A 296 11.00 -15.67 -1.09
C TYR A 296 10.24 -15.65 0.25
N LEU A 297 9.00 -16.11 0.29
CA LEU A 297 8.15 -16.04 1.49
C LEU A 297 8.67 -16.90 2.64
N GLY A 298 9.32 -18.03 2.33
CA GLY A 298 9.97 -18.86 3.35
C GLY A 298 11.06 -18.14 4.15
N ARG A 299 11.63 -17.04 3.61
CA ARG A 299 12.56 -16.16 4.32
C ARG A 299 11.89 -14.91 4.88
N ALA A 300 10.92 -14.34 4.17
CA ALA A 300 10.28 -13.09 4.58
C ALA A 300 9.35 -13.26 5.79
N LEU A 301 8.55 -14.32 5.83
CA LEU A 301 7.52 -14.51 6.86
C LEU A 301 8.12 -14.65 8.28
N PRO A 302 9.17 -15.47 8.52
CA PRO A 302 9.79 -15.55 9.84
C PRO A 302 10.38 -14.22 10.31
N LEU A 303 10.89 -13.39 9.39
CA LEU A 303 11.42 -12.07 9.73
C LEU A 303 10.30 -11.09 10.10
N VAL A 304 9.13 -11.23 9.46
CA VAL A 304 7.90 -10.51 9.81
C VAL A 304 7.42 -10.84 11.23
N VAL A 305 7.35 -12.13 11.57
CA VAL A 305 6.97 -12.59 12.91
C VAL A 305 7.97 -12.11 13.96
N ALA A 306 9.28 -12.26 13.71
CA ALA A 306 10.31 -11.83 14.64
C ALA A 306 10.26 -10.32 14.93
N ALA A 307 9.87 -9.50 13.96
CA ALA A 307 9.75 -8.06 14.19
C ALA A 307 8.48 -7.68 14.97
N TYR A 308 7.39 -8.45 14.83
CA TYR A 308 6.21 -8.33 15.71
C TYR A 308 6.58 -8.69 17.16
N GLU A 309 7.22 -9.83 17.37
CA GLU A 309 7.60 -10.30 18.72
C GLU A 309 8.66 -9.39 19.36
N GLY A 310 9.54 -8.83 18.53
CA GLY A 310 10.51 -7.83 18.96
C GLY A 310 9.91 -6.47 19.29
N ALA A 311 8.58 -6.25 19.16
CA ALA A 311 7.84 -5.03 19.52
C ALA A 311 7.83 -4.78 21.05
N GLY A 312 8.04 -3.54 21.46
CA GLY A 312 8.07 -3.09 22.85
C GLY A 312 6.76 -2.39 23.16
N GLU A 313 6.76 -1.43 24.08
CA GLU A 313 5.54 -0.73 24.48
C GLU A 313 5.52 0.69 23.91
N GLY A 314 4.32 1.18 23.57
CA GLY A 314 4.09 2.53 23.06
C GLY A 314 3.54 2.59 21.64
N GLU A 315 3.09 3.78 21.23
CA GLU A 315 2.38 4.04 19.97
C GLU A 315 3.15 3.54 18.73
N ALA A 316 4.44 3.87 18.63
CA ALA A 316 5.28 3.47 17.50
C ALA A 316 5.39 1.94 17.36
N ASP A 317 5.29 1.22 18.47
CA ASP A 317 5.38 -0.23 18.53
C ASP A 317 4.03 -0.88 18.21
N ASP A 318 2.93 -0.21 18.55
CA ASP A 318 1.59 -0.62 18.13
C ASP A 318 1.33 -0.36 16.66
N GLU A 319 1.79 0.77 16.12
CA GLU A 319 1.80 0.99 14.68
C GLU A 319 2.57 -0.14 13.99
N LEU A 320 3.75 -0.48 14.50
CA LEU A 320 4.46 -1.65 14.01
C LEU A 320 3.62 -2.91 14.02
N ARG A 321 3.05 -3.27 15.17
CA ARG A 321 2.28 -4.50 15.32
C ARG A 321 1.14 -4.56 14.34
N GLU A 322 0.37 -3.47 14.20
CA GLU A 322 -0.71 -3.34 13.22
C GLU A 322 -0.21 -3.74 11.85
N HIS A 323 0.89 -3.15 11.45
CA HIS A 323 1.35 -3.35 10.11
C HIS A 323 2.03 -4.73 9.93
N CYS A 324 2.65 -5.33 10.94
CA CYS A 324 3.08 -6.74 10.86
C CYS A 324 1.93 -7.68 10.55
N LEU A 325 0.80 -7.48 11.23
CA LEU A 325 -0.40 -8.29 11.06
C LEU A 325 -0.96 -8.17 9.63
N GLN A 326 -0.96 -6.97 9.06
CA GLN A 326 -1.38 -6.75 7.68
C GLN A 326 -0.43 -7.40 6.64
N ALA A 327 0.85 -7.64 6.98
CA ALA A 327 1.85 -8.23 6.08
C ALA A 327 1.60 -9.72 5.96
N LEU A 328 1.42 -10.33 7.12
CA LEU A 328 1.00 -11.71 7.27
C LEU A 328 -0.34 -11.94 6.56
N GLU A 329 -1.28 -11.01 6.67
CA GLU A 329 -2.58 -11.10 5.98
C GLU A 329 -2.37 -11.20 4.47
N SER A 330 -1.53 -10.32 3.92
CA SER A 330 -1.20 -10.27 2.49
C SER A 330 -0.48 -11.52 1.99
N PHE A 331 0.43 -12.08 2.80
CA PHE A 331 1.17 -13.30 2.46
C PHE A 331 0.24 -14.51 2.41
N VAL A 332 -0.61 -14.66 3.43
CA VAL A 332 -1.60 -15.73 3.51
C VAL A 332 -2.57 -15.68 2.34
N GLN A 333 -3.03 -14.49 1.95
CA GLN A 333 -4.01 -14.36 0.86
C GLN A 333 -3.43 -14.58 -0.55
N ARG A 334 -2.17 -14.20 -0.81
CA ARG A 334 -1.58 -14.32 -2.16
C ARG A 334 -0.86 -15.62 -2.41
N SER A 335 -0.24 -16.18 -1.38
CA SER A 335 0.61 -17.36 -1.48
C SER A 335 0.34 -18.29 -0.30
N PRO A 336 -0.91 -18.80 -0.17
CA PRO A 336 -1.29 -19.66 0.95
C PRO A 336 -0.43 -20.92 1.02
N ALA A 337 -0.05 -21.52 -0.12
CA ALA A 337 0.80 -22.70 -0.15
C ALA A 337 2.17 -22.46 0.50
N ASP A 338 2.79 -21.31 0.26
CA ASP A 338 4.11 -20.97 0.79
C ASP A 338 4.04 -20.53 2.26
N ALA A 339 2.95 -19.87 2.67
CA ALA A 339 2.73 -19.44 4.05
C ALA A 339 2.28 -20.59 4.99
N ARG A 340 1.80 -21.71 4.44
CA ARG A 340 1.24 -22.85 5.19
C ARG A 340 2.19 -23.40 6.26
N ALA A 341 3.49 -23.44 5.99
CA ALA A 341 4.50 -23.99 6.89
C ALA A 341 4.67 -23.17 8.19
N GLN A 342 4.16 -21.94 8.23
CA GLN A 342 4.28 -21.02 9.36
C GLN A 342 2.89 -20.63 9.93
N LEU A 343 1.84 -21.38 9.57
CA LEU A 343 0.46 -21.11 9.99
C LEU A 343 0.33 -20.93 11.51
N ASP A 344 1.00 -21.77 12.29
CA ASP A 344 0.94 -21.73 13.75
C ASP A 344 1.46 -20.43 14.35
N SER A 345 2.62 -19.97 13.87
CA SER A 345 3.22 -18.71 14.29
C SER A 345 2.36 -17.52 13.88
N VAL A 346 1.79 -17.55 12.68
CA VAL A 346 0.88 -16.50 12.19
C VAL A 346 -0.39 -16.42 13.05
N LEU A 347 -1.00 -17.56 13.36
CA LEU A 347 -2.19 -17.61 14.22
C LEU A 347 -1.88 -17.20 15.66
N ALA A 348 -0.73 -17.57 16.21
CA ALA A 348 -0.33 -17.19 17.56
C ALA A 348 -0.27 -15.67 17.70
N VAL A 349 0.48 -15.00 16.81
CA VAL A 349 0.60 -13.54 16.76
C VAL A 349 -0.74 -12.85 16.52
N ALA A 350 -1.59 -13.40 15.65
CA ALA A 350 -2.92 -12.84 15.39
C ALA A 350 -3.82 -12.90 16.63
N LEU A 351 -3.85 -14.02 17.34
CA LEU A 351 -4.69 -14.19 18.53
C LEU A 351 -4.17 -13.39 19.72
N GLU A 352 -2.85 -13.30 19.91
CA GLU A 352 -2.24 -12.43 20.90
C GLU A 352 -2.65 -10.96 20.68
N ALA A 353 -2.48 -10.47 19.44
CA ALA A 353 -2.89 -9.13 19.05
C ALA A 353 -4.39 -8.87 19.25
N LEU A 354 -5.25 -9.85 18.96
CA LEU A 354 -6.70 -9.73 19.14
C LEU A 354 -7.09 -9.68 20.62
N ARG A 355 -6.33 -10.37 21.49
CA ARG A 355 -6.55 -10.39 22.94
C ARG A 355 -6.00 -9.15 23.63
N HIS A 356 -5.05 -8.44 23.03
CA HIS A 356 -4.43 -7.29 23.66
C HIS A 356 -5.32 -6.03 23.58
N ASP A 357 -5.99 -5.72 24.68
CA ASP A 357 -6.72 -4.48 24.87
C ASP A 357 -6.40 -3.90 26.26
N PRO A 358 -5.47 -2.92 26.35
CA PRO A 358 -5.08 -2.28 27.61
C PRO A 358 -6.26 -1.63 28.36
N ASN A 359 -7.34 -1.31 27.65
CA ASN A 359 -8.48 -0.57 28.14
C ASN A 359 -9.76 -1.43 28.22
N PHE A 360 -9.65 -2.76 28.10
CA PHE A 360 -10.80 -3.66 28.19
C PHE A 360 -11.19 -3.92 29.64
N ALA A 361 -12.25 -3.26 30.10
CA ALA A 361 -12.94 -3.67 31.31
C ALA A 361 -13.80 -4.91 31.01
N ASP A 362 -13.38 -6.07 31.51
CA ASP A 362 -14.23 -7.25 31.51
C ASP A 362 -15.28 -7.06 32.61
N ASP A 363 -16.42 -6.45 32.27
CA ASP A 363 -17.58 -6.30 33.17
C ASP A 363 -18.24 -7.67 33.44
N MET A 364 -17.47 -8.63 33.94
CA MET A 364 -17.95 -9.90 34.48
C MET A 364 -18.57 -9.66 35.86
N GLN A 365 -19.70 -8.96 35.86
CA GLN A 365 -20.70 -8.97 36.93
C GLN A 365 -22.08 -8.67 36.33
N ASP A 366 -22.59 -9.64 35.55
CA ASP A 366 -24.03 -9.80 35.35
C ASP A 366 -24.50 -10.95 36.26
N ASP A 367 -24.45 -10.71 37.56
CA ASP A 367 -25.10 -11.54 38.58
C ASP A 367 -26.12 -10.68 39.33
N GLY A 368 -27.37 -10.72 38.86
CA GLY A 368 -28.59 -10.82 39.68
C GLY A 368 -28.86 -9.84 40.83
N GLU A 369 -29.95 -9.08 40.66
CA GLU A 369 -30.90 -8.58 41.68
C GLU A 369 -30.44 -7.54 42.73
N GLY A 370 -31.33 -6.56 42.95
CA GLY A 370 -31.55 -5.94 44.27
C GLY A 370 -31.11 -4.48 44.41
N GLY A 371 -32.08 -3.58 44.53
CA GLY A 371 -31.86 -2.14 44.68
C GLY A 371 -31.35 -1.68 46.05
N GLY A 372 -31.05 -0.39 46.16
CA GLY A 372 -30.83 0.31 47.43
C GLY A 372 -30.03 1.59 47.24
N GLY A 373 -30.60 2.71 47.68
CA GLY A 373 -30.14 4.09 47.43
C GLY A 373 -28.84 4.56 48.10
N GLY A 374 -28.34 5.68 47.56
CA GLY A 374 -27.89 6.85 48.31
C GLY A 374 -26.38 7.01 48.57
N SER A 375 -25.76 8.02 47.98
CA SER A 375 -25.31 9.25 48.66
C SER A 375 -24.43 10.08 47.70
N ASP A 376 -24.65 11.38 47.69
CA ASP A 376 -23.66 12.37 47.24
C ASP A 376 -22.44 12.29 48.17
N ASP A 377 -21.23 12.40 47.60
CA ASP A 377 -20.09 13.06 48.24
C ASP A 377 -19.03 13.40 47.17
N ASP A 378 -18.65 14.67 47.14
CA ASP A 378 -17.57 15.26 46.36
C ASP A 378 -16.20 14.72 46.81
N ASP A 379 -15.32 14.36 45.88
CA ASP A 379 -13.86 14.41 46.13
C ASP A 379 -13.11 14.91 44.89
N ASP A 380 -12.55 16.11 45.05
CA ASP A 380 -11.67 16.83 44.15
C ASP A 380 -10.26 16.22 44.24
N GLY A 381 -9.92 15.40 43.26
CA GLY A 381 -8.63 14.72 43.18
C GLY A 381 -8.00 14.84 41.81
N GLY A 382 -7.42 16.02 41.53
CA GLY A 382 -6.37 16.24 40.52
C GLY A 382 -6.65 15.63 39.15
N SER A 383 -7.25 16.41 38.25
CA SER A 383 -7.20 16.13 36.82
C SER A 383 -5.74 16.24 36.33
N GLU A 384 -4.96 15.19 36.55
CA GLU A 384 -3.98 14.82 35.54
C GLU A 384 -4.79 14.64 34.27
N GLU A 385 -4.68 15.64 33.41
CA GLU A 385 -5.23 15.68 32.07
C GLU A 385 -4.66 14.45 31.34
N TYR A 386 -5.34 13.31 31.48
CA TYR A 386 -5.01 12.09 30.76
C TYR A 386 -5.06 12.47 29.29
N SER A 387 -3.91 12.36 28.63
CA SER A 387 -3.77 12.61 27.20
C SER A 387 -4.58 11.53 26.45
N ASP A 388 -5.83 11.86 26.17
CA ASP A 388 -6.84 11.04 25.46
C ASP A 388 -6.51 10.86 23.97
N ASP A 389 -5.40 11.43 23.50
CA ASP A 389 -5.08 11.52 22.07
C ASP A 389 -4.16 10.38 21.55
N GLU A 390 -3.72 9.43 22.39
CA GLU A 390 -2.60 8.51 22.04
C GLU A 390 -2.93 6.99 21.92
N ASP A 391 -4.18 6.52 22.11
CA ASP A 391 -4.48 5.07 22.03
C ASP A 391 -4.76 4.58 20.59
N VAL A 392 -3.76 3.97 19.95
CA VAL A 392 -3.86 3.30 18.64
C VAL A 392 -3.99 1.78 18.72
N SER A 393 -4.08 1.20 19.91
CA SER A 393 -4.11 -0.27 20.14
C SER A 393 -5.27 -0.96 19.41
N TRP A 394 -6.37 -0.24 19.20
CA TRP A 394 -7.53 -0.73 18.46
C TRP A 394 -7.22 -1.05 16.99
N LYS A 395 -6.25 -0.35 16.37
CA LYS A 395 -5.83 -0.63 14.99
C LYS A 395 -5.14 -1.99 14.89
N VAL A 396 -4.36 -2.35 15.92
CA VAL A 396 -3.71 -3.66 16.07
C VAL A 396 -4.76 -4.76 16.15
N ARG A 397 -5.77 -4.61 17.03
CA ARG A 397 -6.88 -5.57 17.15
C ARG A 397 -7.68 -5.72 15.85
N ARG A 398 -7.93 -4.61 15.16
CA ARG A 398 -8.62 -4.64 13.85
C ARG A 398 -7.81 -5.39 12.79
N ALA A 399 -6.49 -5.18 12.74
CA ALA A 399 -5.61 -5.87 11.80
C ALA A 399 -5.51 -7.38 12.12
N ALA A 400 -5.47 -7.73 13.41
CA ALA A 400 -5.51 -9.11 13.87
C ALA A 400 -6.77 -9.86 13.41
N ALA A 401 -7.96 -9.25 13.58
CA ALA A 401 -9.22 -9.84 13.13
C ALA A 401 -9.26 -10.08 11.60
N LYS A 402 -8.63 -9.19 10.81
CA LYS A 402 -8.51 -9.38 9.35
C LYS A 402 -7.57 -10.52 8.99
N LEU A 403 -6.41 -10.60 9.66
CA LEU A 403 -5.47 -11.71 9.49
C LEU A 403 -6.13 -13.06 9.82
N VAL A 404 -6.89 -13.12 10.91
CA VAL A 404 -7.69 -14.31 11.26
C VAL A 404 -8.67 -14.68 10.14
N SER A 405 -9.43 -13.71 9.61
CA SER A 405 -10.35 -13.94 8.49
C SER A 405 -9.63 -14.46 7.24
N ALA A 406 -8.45 -13.91 6.92
CA ALA A 406 -7.62 -14.35 5.81
C ALA A 406 -7.14 -15.81 5.98
N VAL A 407 -6.70 -16.18 7.18
CA VAL A 407 -6.27 -17.55 7.53
C VAL A 407 -7.43 -18.53 7.37
N VAL A 408 -8.60 -18.19 7.90
CA VAL A 408 -9.82 -19.01 7.79
C VAL A 408 -10.19 -19.27 6.33
N ALA A 409 -10.12 -18.25 5.47
CA ALA A 409 -10.43 -18.37 4.05
C ALA A 409 -9.35 -19.15 3.26
N ALA A 410 -8.08 -19.02 3.65
CA ALA A 410 -6.95 -19.60 2.93
C ALA A 410 -6.74 -21.09 3.17
N TYR A 411 -7.10 -21.60 4.36
CA TYR A 411 -6.74 -22.96 4.80
C TYR A 411 -7.97 -23.81 5.19
N PRO A 412 -8.86 -24.14 4.24
CA PRO A 412 -9.99 -25.02 4.51
C PRO A 412 -9.55 -26.44 4.91
N ASP A 413 -8.32 -26.85 4.58
CA ASP A 413 -7.70 -28.12 4.98
C ASP A 413 -7.40 -28.20 6.49
N ALA A 414 -7.13 -27.06 7.14
CA ALA A 414 -6.78 -26.95 8.56
C ALA A 414 -7.95 -26.44 9.41
N LEU A 415 -9.15 -26.36 8.84
CA LEU A 415 -10.29 -25.68 9.46
C LEU A 415 -10.68 -26.19 10.86
N PRO A 416 -10.64 -27.49 11.21
CA PRO A 416 -10.97 -27.95 12.56
C PRO A 416 -10.04 -27.38 13.63
N GLU A 417 -8.74 -27.34 13.33
CA GLU A 417 -7.72 -26.78 14.22
C GLU A 417 -7.88 -25.25 14.35
N ILE A 418 -8.10 -24.57 13.22
CA ILE A 418 -8.33 -23.12 13.20
C ILE A 418 -9.59 -22.77 14.00
N TYR A 419 -10.68 -23.51 13.81
CA TYR A 419 -11.94 -23.29 14.53
C TYR A 419 -11.73 -23.37 16.05
N GLY A 420 -11.10 -24.45 16.52
CA GLY A 420 -10.87 -24.67 17.96
C GLY A 420 -10.00 -23.61 18.63
N ARG A 421 -9.15 -22.91 17.87
CA ARG A 421 -8.28 -21.83 18.39
C ARG A 421 -8.93 -20.44 18.32
N VAL A 422 -9.79 -20.20 17.33
CA VAL A 422 -10.25 -18.86 16.95
C VAL A 422 -11.68 -18.54 17.39
N ALA A 423 -12.59 -19.52 17.37
CA ALA A 423 -14.03 -19.26 17.52
C ALA A 423 -14.39 -18.56 18.84
N GLY A 424 -13.87 -19.07 19.96
CA GLY A 424 -14.12 -18.50 21.29
C GLY A 424 -13.60 -17.07 21.44
N ASP A 425 -12.39 -16.81 20.95
CA ASP A 425 -11.74 -15.50 21.00
C ASP A 425 -12.49 -14.44 20.17
N LEU A 426 -13.03 -14.82 19.01
CA LEU A 426 -13.86 -13.90 18.20
C LEU A 426 -15.18 -13.57 18.90
N VAL A 427 -15.85 -14.57 19.48
CA VAL A 427 -17.14 -14.36 20.15
C VAL A 427 -16.99 -13.51 21.40
N SER A 428 -15.93 -13.72 22.21
CA SER A 428 -15.66 -12.89 23.39
C SER A 428 -15.43 -11.42 23.03
N ARG A 429 -14.89 -11.16 21.82
CA ARG A 429 -14.63 -9.82 21.29
C ARG A 429 -15.82 -9.17 20.56
N PHE A 430 -17.03 -9.73 20.61
CA PHE A 430 -18.23 -9.03 20.11
C PHE A 430 -18.61 -7.79 20.96
N ARG A 431 -17.99 -7.64 22.13
CA ARG A 431 -18.17 -6.52 23.07
C ARG A 431 -17.06 -5.46 23.01
N GLU A 432 -16.36 -5.35 21.89
CA GLU A 432 -15.34 -4.31 21.66
C GLU A 432 -15.84 -2.88 21.92
N ARG A 433 -14.97 -2.00 22.42
CA ARG A 433 -15.30 -0.57 22.61
C ARG A 433 -15.39 0.14 21.26
N GLU A 434 -14.43 -0.15 20.40
CA GLU A 434 -14.32 0.45 19.08
C GLU A 434 -15.26 -0.23 18.07
N GLU A 435 -16.26 0.51 17.60
CA GLU A 435 -17.28 0.01 16.66
C GLU A 435 -16.68 -0.55 15.37
N SER A 436 -15.56 0.02 14.91
CA SER A 436 -14.85 -0.48 13.72
C SER A 436 -14.16 -1.84 13.95
N VAL A 437 -13.67 -2.10 15.16
CA VAL A 437 -13.08 -3.39 15.55
C VAL A 437 -14.19 -4.42 15.69
N LYS A 438 -15.26 -4.08 16.42
CA LYS A 438 -16.45 -4.93 16.63
C LYS A 438 -17.03 -5.46 15.32
N ALA A 439 -17.26 -4.58 14.35
CA ALA A 439 -17.76 -4.98 13.03
C ALA A 439 -16.79 -5.91 12.29
N THR A 440 -15.48 -5.70 12.43
CA THR A 440 -14.44 -6.51 11.78
C THR A 440 -14.35 -7.91 12.40
N VAL A 441 -14.42 -8.01 13.73
CA VAL A 441 -14.46 -9.28 14.48
C VAL A 441 -15.68 -10.11 14.09
N MET A 442 -16.87 -9.50 14.04
CA MET A 442 -18.09 -10.17 13.59
C MET A 442 -18.00 -10.63 12.14
N ALA A 443 -17.38 -9.83 11.27
CA ALA A 443 -17.16 -10.21 9.87
C ALA A 443 -16.21 -11.42 9.74
N ALA A 444 -15.13 -11.47 10.54
CA ALA A 444 -14.24 -12.61 10.62
C ALA A 444 -14.97 -13.87 11.12
N TYR A 445 -15.83 -13.73 12.13
CA TYR A 445 -16.66 -14.84 12.61
C TYR A 445 -17.66 -15.33 11.56
N CYS A 446 -18.28 -14.43 10.79
CA CYS A 446 -19.12 -14.80 9.66
C CYS A 446 -18.36 -15.61 8.62
N GLU A 447 -17.10 -15.25 8.34
CA GLU A 447 -16.26 -16.00 7.40
C GLU A 447 -15.95 -17.40 7.93
N LEU A 448 -15.64 -17.53 9.22
CA LEU A 448 -15.47 -18.83 9.88
C LEU A 448 -16.71 -19.72 9.71
N VAL A 449 -17.90 -19.20 10.01
CA VAL A 449 -19.16 -19.94 9.86
C VAL A 449 -19.41 -20.34 8.40
N ARG A 450 -19.13 -19.45 7.44
CA ARG A 450 -19.26 -19.78 6.00
C ARG A 450 -18.30 -20.88 5.58
N GLN A 451 -17.04 -20.84 6.00
CA GLN A 451 -16.07 -21.88 5.64
C GLN A 451 -16.44 -23.23 6.26
N VAL A 452 -16.96 -23.24 7.50
CA VAL A 452 -17.49 -24.45 8.15
C VAL A 452 -18.66 -25.02 7.36
N ALA A 453 -19.63 -24.19 6.97
CA ALA A 453 -20.78 -24.63 6.17
C ALA A 453 -20.36 -25.14 4.77
N ALA A 454 -19.39 -24.46 4.14
CA ALA A 454 -18.85 -24.87 2.84
C ALA A 454 -18.10 -26.21 2.93
N ALA A 455 -17.30 -26.42 3.98
CA ALA A 455 -16.61 -27.68 4.23
C ALA A 455 -17.61 -28.83 4.47
N ALA A 456 -18.65 -28.59 5.26
CA ALA A 456 -19.74 -29.54 5.50
C ALA A 456 -20.56 -29.89 4.25
N SER A 457 -20.62 -28.99 3.26
CA SER A 457 -21.30 -29.24 1.99
C SER A 457 -20.44 -29.99 0.98
N ARG A 458 -19.10 -29.88 1.08
CA ARG A 458 -18.12 -30.49 0.15
C ARG A 458 -17.70 -31.89 0.54
N HIS A 459 -17.59 -32.15 1.83
CA HIS A 459 -17.47 -33.51 2.34
C HIS A 459 -18.87 -33.95 2.68
N TYR A 460 -19.29 -35.17 2.33
CA TYR A 460 -20.38 -35.82 3.06
C TYR A 460 -19.88 -35.97 4.49
N ALA A 461 -19.93 -34.87 5.26
CA ALA A 461 -19.41 -34.79 6.60
C ALA A 461 -20.09 -35.91 7.35
N ARG A 462 -19.29 -36.87 7.83
CA ARG A 462 -19.80 -37.95 8.64
C ARG A 462 -20.48 -37.25 9.82
N PRO A 463 -21.83 -37.30 9.93
CA PRO A 463 -22.56 -36.46 10.90
C PRO A 463 -22.13 -36.70 12.35
N ASP A 464 -21.46 -37.83 12.58
CA ASP A 464 -21.10 -38.37 13.89
C ASP A 464 -19.64 -38.11 14.30
N ASP A 465 -18.85 -37.32 13.55
CA ASP A 465 -17.52 -36.93 14.02
C ASP A 465 -17.61 -35.72 14.97
N PRO A 466 -17.41 -35.92 16.29
CA PRO A 466 -17.50 -34.84 17.27
C PRO A 466 -16.39 -33.80 17.13
N THR A 467 -15.33 -34.10 16.37
CA THR A 467 -14.22 -33.19 16.08
C THR A 467 -14.42 -32.40 14.79
N SER A 468 -15.52 -32.66 14.06
CA SER A 468 -15.83 -31.92 12.84
C SER A 468 -16.11 -30.44 13.16
N PRO A 469 -15.70 -29.49 12.30
CA PRO A 469 -15.94 -28.07 12.53
C PRO A 469 -17.43 -27.73 12.65
N LEU A 470 -18.30 -28.51 11.99
CA LEU A 470 -19.75 -28.33 12.07
C LEU A 470 -20.31 -28.77 13.43
N ALA A 471 -19.84 -29.90 13.98
CA ALA A 471 -20.25 -30.34 15.31
C ALA A 471 -19.77 -29.37 16.40
N LEU A 472 -18.56 -28.83 16.27
CA LEU A 472 -18.06 -27.76 17.13
C LEU A 472 -18.92 -26.50 17.02
N LEU A 473 -19.29 -26.10 15.80
CA LEU A 473 -20.19 -24.97 15.57
C LEU A 473 -21.56 -25.18 16.24
N TYR A 474 -22.18 -26.36 16.11
CA TYR A 474 -23.47 -26.64 16.75
C TYR A 474 -23.43 -26.47 18.27
N LYS A 475 -22.32 -26.86 18.91
CA LYS A 475 -22.12 -26.65 20.34
C LYS A 475 -22.02 -25.17 20.71
N ASP A 476 -21.39 -24.36 19.85
CA ASP A 476 -21.09 -22.95 20.12
C ASP A 476 -22.19 -21.98 19.65
N VAL A 477 -23.15 -22.45 18.85
CA VAL A 477 -24.32 -21.68 18.35
C VAL A 477 -25.01 -20.90 19.48
N PRO A 478 -25.40 -21.49 20.64
CA PRO A 478 -26.13 -20.76 21.67
C PRO A 478 -25.37 -19.55 22.22
N SER A 479 -24.07 -19.70 22.51
CA SER A 479 -23.23 -18.60 23.00
C SER A 479 -23.02 -17.52 21.95
N ALA A 480 -22.72 -17.90 20.71
CA ALA A 480 -22.48 -16.95 19.62
C ALA A 480 -23.75 -16.17 19.26
N LEU A 481 -24.90 -16.85 19.26
CA LEU A 481 -26.20 -16.26 18.98
C LEU A 481 -26.62 -15.26 20.07
N LYS A 482 -26.42 -15.62 21.36
CA LYS A 482 -26.65 -14.71 22.49
C LYS A 482 -25.74 -13.48 22.41
N ALA A 483 -24.45 -13.66 22.15
CA ALA A 483 -23.48 -12.57 22.03
C ALA A 483 -23.83 -11.62 20.87
N ALA A 484 -24.21 -12.15 19.69
CA ALA A 484 -24.62 -11.34 18.54
C ALA A 484 -25.94 -10.59 18.81
N ALA A 485 -26.92 -11.24 19.43
CA ALA A 485 -28.21 -10.62 19.74
C ALA A 485 -28.09 -9.43 20.71
N GLN A 486 -27.18 -9.51 21.69
CA GLN A 486 -26.91 -8.39 22.61
C GLN A 486 -26.45 -7.13 21.86
N GLN A 487 -25.78 -7.27 20.71
CA GLN A 487 -25.27 -6.14 19.93
C GLN A 487 -26.36 -5.47 19.06
N LEU A 488 -27.55 -6.09 18.91
CA LEU A 488 -28.67 -5.49 18.19
C LEU A 488 -29.31 -4.31 18.92
N GLY A 489 -29.18 -4.26 20.26
CA GLY A 489 -29.66 -3.15 21.08
C GLY A 489 -28.79 -1.89 21.01
N GLY A 490 -27.61 -1.97 20.39
CA GLY A 490 -26.67 -0.86 20.26
C GLY A 490 -27.15 0.26 19.34
N ARG A 491 -26.62 1.48 19.53
CA ARG A 491 -26.99 2.67 18.72
C ARG A 491 -26.31 2.69 17.35
N ASP A 492 -25.15 2.04 17.18
CA ASP A 492 -24.40 2.05 15.92
C ASP A 492 -25.03 1.15 14.83
N VAL A 493 -25.17 1.70 13.62
CA VAL A 493 -25.81 1.02 12.49
C VAL A 493 -24.93 -0.11 11.93
N LYS A 494 -23.62 0.09 11.88
CA LYS A 494 -22.68 -0.87 11.28
C LYS A 494 -22.55 -2.10 12.17
N THR A 495 -22.49 -1.92 13.47
CA THR A 495 -22.49 -3.00 14.45
C THR A 495 -23.77 -3.80 14.43
N ARG A 496 -24.95 -3.15 14.39
CA ARG A 496 -26.22 -3.87 14.23
C ARG A 496 -26.24 -4.67 12.93
N ALA A 497 -25.78 -4.09 11.82
CA ALA A 497 -25.70 -4.79 10.53
C ALA A 497 -24.73 -5.98 10.58
N ALA A 498 -23.58 -5.85 11.23
CA ALA A 498 -22.62 -6.92 11.43
C ALA A 498 -23.19 -8.04 12.31
N ALA A 499 -23.88 -7.70 13.40
CA ALA A 499 -24.57 -8.64 14.27
C ALA A 499 -25.66 -9.42 13.52
N PHE A 500 -26.49 -8.74 12.72
CA PHE A 500 -27.43 -9.42 11.82
C PHE A 500 -26.71 -10.34 10.81
N GLY A 501 -25.54 -9.94 10.33
CA GLY A 501 -24.68 -10.77 9.50
C GLY A 501 -24.31 -12.09 10.18
N VAL A 502 -23.96 -12.05 11.47
CA VAL A 502 -23.66 -13.25 12.27
C VAL A 502 -24.90 -14.12 12.42
N LEU A 503 -26.05 -13.54 12.78
CA LEU A 503 -27.31 -14.28 12.91
C LEU A 503 -27.69 -14.98 11.59
N ARG A 504 -27.53 -14.30 10.46
CA ARG A 504 -27.75 -14.86 9.12
C ARG A 504 -26.78 -15.99 8.80
N ALA A 505 -25.50 -15.82 9.12
CA ALA A 505 -24.49 -16.85 8.87
C ALA A 505 -24.78 -18.12 9.69
N LEU A 506 -25.11 -17.96 10.97
CA LEU A 506 -25.50 -19.07 11.85
C LEU A 506 -26.79 -19.76 11.37
N GLY A 507 -27.81 -18.99 10.98
CA GLY A 507 -29.08 -19.54 10.48
C GLY A 507 -28.91 -20.33 9.17
N GLY A 508 -27.95 -19.94 8.32
CA GLY A 508 -27.62 -20.69 7.10
C GLY A 508 -26.81 -21.97 7.36
N ALA A 509 -25.92 -21.95 8.36
CA ALA A 509 -25.02 -23.07 8.67
C ALA A 509 -25.63 -24.11 9.63
N ALA A 510 -26.48 -23.66 10.55
CA ALA A 510 -27.02 -24.44 11.67
C ALA A 510 -28.51 -24.08 11.93
N PRO A 511 -29.41 -24.26 10.95
CA PRO A 511 -30.80 -23.81 11.06
C PRO A 511 -31.57 -24.48 12.20
N ALA A 512 -31.30 -25.75 12.50
CA ALA A 512 -31.99 -26.50 13.54
C ALA A 512 -31.59 -26.02 14.94
N GLU A 513 -30.30 -25.79 15.16
CA GLU A 513 -29.72 -25.32 16.40
C GLU A 513 -30.16 -23.88 16.69
N VAL A 514 -30.17 -23.01 15.66
CA VAL A 514 -30.69 -21.65 15.80
C VAL A 514 -32.18 -21.67 16.13
N ALA A 515 -32.99 -22.50 15.46
CA ALA A 515 -34.42 -22.60 15.72
C ALA A 515 -34.74 -22.98 17.18
N GLN A 516 -33.92 -23.84 17.79
CA GLN A 516 -34.07 -24.21 19.22
C GLN A 516 -33.83 -23.04 20.18
N GLN A 517 -33.04 -22.05 19.78
CA GLN A 517 -32.67 -20.90 20.61
C GLN A 517 -33.55 -19.65 20.38
N LEU A 518 -34.25 -19.56 19.24
CA LEU A 518 -35.07 -18.39 18.88
C LEU A 518 -36.18 -18.07 19.90
N GLY A 519 -36.71 -19.08 20.59
CA GLY A 519 -37.73 -18.88 21.63
C GLY A 519 -37.28 -18.05 22.84
N GLY A 520 -35.96 -17.96 23.09
CA GLY A 520 -35.38 -17.18 24.19
C GLY A 520 -34.80 -15.82 23.79
N LEU A 521 -34.77 -15.50 22.49
CA LEU A 521 -34.14 -14.28 21.96
C LEU A 521 -35.11 -13.15 21.63
N VAL A 522 -36.42 -13.42 21.64
CA VAL A 522 -37.45 -12.41 21.41
C VAL A 522 -38.09 -12.05 22.75
N PRO A 523 -37.79 -10.88 23.34
CA PRO A 523 -38.50 -10.39 24.51
C PRO A 523 -39.90 -9.93 24.06
N GLY A 524 -40.94 -10.58 24.58
CA GLY A 524 -42.34 -10.26 24.28
C GLY A 524 -42.92 -11.19 23.21
N GLY A 525 -43.81 -12.08 23.66
CA GLY A 525 -44.50 -13.04 22.80
C GLY A 525 -45.31 -12.36 21.71
N ALA A 526 -44.76 -12.31 20.50
CA ALA A 526 -45.51 -12.28 19.28
C ALA A 526 -45.10 -13.51 18.45
N PRO A 527 -46.03 -14.37 18.02
CA PRO A 527 -45.69 -15.55 17.24
C PRO A 527 -45.02 -15.10 15.94
N CYS A 528 -43.85 -15.71 15.66
CA CYS A 528 -43.11 -15.56 14.41
C CYS A 528 -43.99 -15.94 13.21
N ALA A 529 -44.74 -14.99 12.67
CA ALA A 529 -45.49 -15.11 11.42
C ALA A 529 -44.92 -14.20 10.32
N ALA A 530 -43.77 -13.55 10.54
CA ALA A 530 -43.20 -12.57 9.60
C ALA A 530 -41.73 -12.85 9.23
N ILE A 531 -41.30 -14.11 9.24
CA ILE A 531 -40.03 -14.53 8.64
C ILE A 531 -40.35 -15.57 7.58
N GLY A 532 -40.55 -15.09 6.35
CA GLY A 532 -40.72 -15.95 5.18
C GLY A 532 -39.47 -16.81 4.92
N PRO A 533 -39.56 -17.80 4.02
CA PRO A 533 -38.47 -18.76 3.80
C PRO A 533 -37.22 -18.02 3.33
N TRP A 534 -36.11 -18.32 4.01
CA TRP A 534 -34.79 -17.81 3.66
C TRP A 534 -34.39 -18.45 2.33
N SER A 535 -34.62 -17.72 1.23
CA SER A 535 -34.08 -18.01 -0.10
C SER A 535 -33.11 -16.92 -0.52
#